data_AF-A0A218Q3U1-F1
#
_entry.id   AF-A0A218Q3U1-F1
#
_cell.length_a   1.000
_cell.length_b   1.000
_cell.length_c   1.000
_cell.angle_alpha   90.00
_cell.angle_beta   90.00
_cell.angle_gamma   90.00
#
_symmetry.space_group_name_H-M   'P 1'
#
loop_
_entity.id
_entity.type
_entity.pdbx_description
1 polymer ?
#
loop_
_entity_poly.entity_id
_entity_poly.type
_entity_poly.pdbx_seq_one_letter_code
_entity_poly.pdbx_strand_id
1 'polypeptide(L)' 'MSQLEILSLDQSCAEISGLIQADLETSGQPIGLADVLIAATAIANNLVLVTGNTKHYQKIQVLGYPLIIDNWRE' A
#
# COMPACT_ATOMS: atom_id res chain seq x y z
N MET A 1 -22.95 7.34 -13.79
CA MET A 1 -22.31 7.36 -12.47
C MET A 1 -21.45 6.11 -12.40
N SER A 2 -20.12 6.24 -12.34
CA SER A 2 -19.25 5.09 -12.09
C SER A 2 -19.59 4.54 -10.70
N GLN A 3 -19.88 3.25 -10.63
CA GLN A 3 -19.98 2.57 -9.33
C GLN A 3 -18.56 2.31 -8.85
N LEU A 4 -18.24 2.79 -7.64
CA LEU A 4 -17.00 2.48 -6.95
C LEU A 4 -17.28 1.35 -5.97
N GLU A 5 -16.45 0.33 -5.99
CA GLU A 5 -16.46 -0.73 -4.99
C GLU A 5 -15.72 -0.26 -3.73
N ILE A 6 -16.30 -0.52 -2.56
CA ILE A 6 -15.68 -0.22 -1.28
C ILE A 6 -15.17 -1.53 -0.69
N LEU A 7 -13.85 -1.66 -0.60
CA LEU A 7 -13.21 -2.80 0.04
C LEU A 7 -13.09 -2.58 1.54
N SER A 8 -13.35 -3.63 2.31
CA SER A 8 -13.20 -3.60 3.76
C SER A 8 -11.75 -3.89 4.14
N LEU A 9 -11.28 -3.26 5.23
CA LEU A 9 -10.00 -3.61 5.84
C LEU A 9 -10.20 -4.86 6.69
N ASP A 10 -9.90 -6.02 6.10
CA ASP A 10 -10.04 -7.31 6.75
C ASP A 10 -8.76 -7.75 7.45
N GLN A 11 -8.79 -8.96 8.01
CA GLN A 11 -7.67 -9.55 8.72
C GLN A 11 -6.41 -9.68 7.84
N SER A 12 -6.57 -10.03 6.55
CA SER A 12 -5.43 -10.16 5.62
C SER A 12 -4.77 -8.80 5.39
N CYS A 13 -5.57 -7.74 5.23
CA CYS A 13 -5.07 -6.38 5.10
C CYS A 13 -4.31 -5.95 6.37
N ALA A 14 -4.87 -6.26 7.54
CA ALA A 14 -4.24 -5.93 8.83
C ALA A 14 -2.88 -6.63 9.02
N GLU A 15 -2.79 -7.92 8.70
CA GLU A 15 -1.53 -8.70 8.82
C GLU A 15 -0.44 -8.14 7.91
N ILE A 16 -0.75 -7.92 6.63
CA ILE A 16 0.20 -7.35 5.67
C ILE A 16 0.62 -5.94 6.10
N SER A 17 -0.31 -5.12 6.60
CA SER A 17 0.00 -3.77 7.06
C SER A 17 0.97 -3.76 8.25
N GLY A 18 0.83 -4.70 9.18
CA GLY A 18 1.74 -4.82 10.33
C GLY A 18 3.16 -5.18 9.93
N LEU A 19 3.30 -6.09 8.96
CA LEU A 19 4.61 -6.46 8.40
C LEU A 19 5.28 -5.27 7.69
N ILE A 20 4.53 -4.61 6.80
CA ILE A 20 5.03 -3.42 6.09
C ILE A 20 5.45 -2.32 7.07
N GLN A 21 4.63 -2.03 8.08
CA GLN A 21 4.92 -1.01 9.08
C GLN A 21 6.21 -1.34 9.86
N ALA A 22 6.36 -2.58 10.31
CA ALA A 22 7.53 -3.03 11.04
C ALA A 22 8.82 -2.91 10.19
N ASP A 23 8.77 -3.28 8.91
CA ASP A 23 9.92 -3.21 8.02
C ASP A 23 10.27 -1.75 7.66
N LEU A 24 9.28 -0.89 7.45
CA LEU A 24 9.50 0.54 7.21
C LEU A 24 10.11 1.25 8.42
N GLU A 25 9.66 0.91 9.62
CA GLU A 25 10.24 1.41 10.87
C GLU A 25 11.68 0.92 11.05
N THR A 26 11.91 -0.38 10.85
CA THR A 26 13.24 -1.00 10.99
C THR A 26 14.23 -0.45 9.97
N SER A 27 13.78 -0.14 8.75
CA SER A 27 14.61 0.47 7.70
C SER A 27 14.79 1.99 7.83
N GLY A 28 14.19 2.63 8.85
CA GLY A 28 14.28 4.07 9.07
C GLY A 28 13.58 4.90 8.00
N GLN A 29 12.59 4.33 7.31
CA GLN A 29 11.85 4.95 6.23
C GLN A 29 10.33 4.95 6.48
N PRO A 30 9.84 5.37 7.67
CA PRO A 30 8.42 5.34 7.97
C PRO A 30 7.61 6.17 6.98
N ILE A 31 6.42 5.69 6.66
CA ILE A 31 5.36 6.45 5.99
C ILE A 31 4.13 6.46 6.89
N GLY A 32 3.09 7.21 6.52
CA GLY A 32 1.87 7.27 7.33
C GLY A 32 1.15 5.93 7.38
N LEU A 33 0.57 5.57 8.54
CA LEU A 33 -0.20 4.33 8.71
C LEU A 33 -1.30 4.17 7.65
N ALA A 34 -1.96 5.27 7.26
CA ALA A 34 -2.96 5.23 6.19
C ALA A 34 -2.37 4.75 4.85
N ASP A 35 -1.17 5.21 4.48
CA ASP A 35 -0.49 4.75 3.25
C ASP A 35 -0.17 3.26 3.35
N VAL A 36 0.28 2.79 4.53
CA VAL A 36 0.54 1.37 4.78
C VAL A 36 -0.71 0.52 4.64
N LEU A 37 -1.84 0.94 5.23
CA LEU A 37 -3.11 0.23 5.12
C LEU A 37 -3.65 0.20 3.69
N ILE A 38 -3.51 1.29 2.94
CA ILE A 38 -3.90 1.35 1.52
C ILE A 38 -3.04 0.39 0.69
N ALA A 39 -1.72 0.40 0.89
CA ALA A 39 -0.80 -0.51 0.19
C ALA A 39 -1.10 -1.98 0.52
N ALA A 40 -1.31 -2.29 1.80
CA ALA A 40 -1.67 -3.63 2.24
C ALA A 40 -3.00 -4.09 1.64
N THR A 41 -4.01 -3.21 1.56
CA THR A 41 -5.30 -3.52 0.94
C THR A 41 -5.13 -3.83 -0.55
N ALA A 42 -4.31 -3.05 -1.27
CA ALA A 42 -4.02 -3.31 -2.67
C ALA A 42 -3.32 -4.66 -2.88
N ILE A 43 -2.31 -4.98 -2.06
CA ILE A 43 -1.60 -6.27 -2.13
C ILE A 43 -2.53 -7.44 -1.82
N ALA A 44 -3.31 -7.36 -0.74
CA ALA A 44 -4.23 -8.42 -0.32
C ALA A 44 -5.26 -8.78 -1.40
N ASN A 45 -5.68 -7.78 -2.19
CA ASN A 45 -6.67 -7.94 -3.25
C ASN A 45 -6.03 -8.07 -4.66
N ASN A 46 -4.70 -8.14 -4.77
CA ASN A 46 -3.97 -8.17 -6.04
C ASN A 46 -4.34 -7.02 -7.00
N LEU A 47 -4.44 -5.80 -6.48
CA LEU A 47 -4.83 -4.59 -7.21
C LEU A 47 -3.65 -3.66 -7.47
N VAL A 48 -3.83 -2.79 -8.48
CA VAL A 48 -2.91 -1.68 -8.76
C VAL A 48 -3.29 -0.48 -7.89
N LEU A 49 -2.31 0.08 -7.17
CA LEU A 49 -2.46 1.30 -6.39
C LEU A 49 -2.19 2.51 -7.28
N VAL A 50 -3.26 3.23 -7.63
CA VAL A 50 -3.16 4.47 -8.41
C VAL A 50 -2.89 5.65 -7.47
N THR A 51 -1.75 6.34 -7.62
CA THR A 51 -1.36 7.44 -6.73
C THR A 51 -0.50 8.49 -7.41
N GLY A 52 -0.62 9.74 -6.96
CA GLY A 52 0.28 10.83 -7.34
C GLY A 52 1.51 10.95 -6.43
N ASN A 53 1.58 10.14 -5.37
CA ASN A 53 2.67 10.10 -4.39
C ASN A 53 3.49 8.81 -4.52
N THR A 54 3.92 8.49 -5.74
CA THR A 54 4.64 7.26 -6.06
C THR A 54 5.88 7.02 -5.18
N LYS A 55 6.60 8.09 -4.82
CA LYS A 55 7.80 8.01 -3.96
C LYS A 55 7.55 7.41 -2.58
N HIS A 56 6.37 7.63 -1.97
CA HIS A 56 6.04 7.01 -0.69
C HIS A 56 5.89 5.49 -0.85
N TYR A 57 5.09 5.08 -1.82
CA TYR A 57 4.73 3.68 -2.04
C TYR A 57 5.88 2.86 -2.64
N GLN A 58 6.82 3.49 -3.35
CA GLN A 58 8.06 2.84 -3.82
C GLN A 58 8.92 2.32 -2.67
N LYS A 59 8.88 2.93 -1.47
CA LYS A 59 9.60 2.41 -0.30
C LYS A 59 9.13 1.00 0.08
N ILE A 60 7.85 0.71 -0.10
CA ILE A 60 7.26 -0.62 0.13
C ILE A 60 7.75 -1.62 -0.92
N GLN A 61 7.85 -1.21 -2.19
CA GLN A 61 8.41 -2.06 -3.25
C GLN A 61 9.89 -2.40 -3.03
N VAL A 62 10.68 -1.43 -2.56
CA VAL A 62 12.11 -1.63 -2.25
C VAL A 62 12.32 -2.64 -1.12
N LEU A 63 11.37 -2.75 -0.20
CA LEU A 63 11.35 -3.78 0.85
C LEU A 63 10.92 -5.17 0.34
N GLY A 64 10.57 -5.31 -0.94
CA GLY A 64 10.27 -6.59 -1.59
C GLY A 64 8.78 -6.96 -1.60
N TYR A 65 7.89 -6.08 -1.14
CA TYR A 65 6.45 -6.31 -1.21
C TYR A 65 5.94 -6.17 -2.65
N PRO A 66 5.00 -7.03 -3.10
CA PRO A 66 4.52 -7.07 -4.48
C PRO A 66 3.47 -5.98 -4.77
N LEU A 67 3.73 -4.74 -4.33
CA LEU A 67 2.85 -3.61 -4.60
C LEU A 67 3.01 -3.16 -6.05
N ILE A 68 1.91 -3.11 -6.80
CA ILE A 68 1.89 -2.53 -8.16
C ILE A 68 1.37 -1.10 -8.06
N ILE A 69 2.10 -0.15 -8.65
CA ILE A 69 1.78 1.28 -8.57
C ILE A 69 1.57 1.82 -9.98
N ASP A 70 0.55 2.66 -10.16
CA ASP A 70 0.33 3.46 -11.36
C ASP A 70 0.21 4.95 -11.00
N ASN A 71 0.70 5.84 -11.87
CA ASN A 71 0.77 7.27 -11.62
C ASN A 71 -0.23 8.03 -12.49
N TRP A 72 -1.32 8.50 -11.89
CA TRP A 72 -2.35 9.25 -12.63
C TRP A 72 -1.92 10.65 -13.08
N ARG A 73 -0.75 11.14 -12.64
CA ARG A 73 -0.22 12.45 -13.05
C ARG A 73 0.62 12.38 -14.33
N GLU A 74 0.93 11.19 -14.81
CA GLU A 74 1.63 10.98 -16.08
C GLU A 74 0.66 11.01 -17.27
#